data_AF-A0A972E5W1-F1
#
_entry.id   AF-A0A972E5W1-F1
#
_cell.length_a   1.000
_cell.length_b   1.000
_cell.length_c   1.000
_cell.angle_alpha   90.00
_cell.angle_beta   90.00
_cell.angle_gamma   90.00
#
_symmetry.space_group_name_H-M   'P 1'
#
loop_
_entity.id
_entity.type
_entity.pdbx_description
1 polymer ?
#
loop_
_entity_poly.entity_id
_entity_poly.type
_entity_poly.pdbx_seq_one_letter_code
_entity_poly.pdbx_strand_id
1 'polypeptide(L)' 'DETLKKDVYEVLELMFSDTIKGRLSRSDGAYTRIDKRGRIPLNAQEELCKRALIRSSSYKETEKEIVFRPKVKEFDI' A
#
# COMPACT_ATOMS: atom_id res chain seq x y z
N ASP A 1 5.91 16.22 10.10
CA ASP A 1 6.37 16.27 8.70
C ASP A 1 5.16 16.48 7.82
N GLU A 2 5.04 17.66 7.20
CA GLU A 2 3.90 18.01 6.36
C GLU A 2 3.84 17.18 5.07
N THR A 3 4.98 16.70 4.57
CA THR A 3 5.04 15.81 3.41
C THR A 3 4.41 14.46 3.76
N LEU A 4 4.79 13.89 4.90
CA LEU A 4 4.22 12.63 5.36
C LEU A 4 2.71 12.75 5.60
N LYS A 5 2.27 13.87 6.17
CA LYS A 5 0.84 14.15 6.38
C LYS A 5 0.09 14.22 5.05
N LYS A 6 0.63 14.91 4.05
CA LYS A 6 0.06 14.97 2.70
C LYS A 6 -0.05 13.59 2.06
N ASP A 7 1.01 12.78 2.11
CA ASP A 7 1.03 11.42 1.58
C ASP A 7 -0.08 10.57 2.23
N VAL A 8 -0.28 10.69 3.55
CA VAL A 8 -1.36 9.99 4.27
C VAL A 8 -2.75 10.47 3.80
N TYR A 9 -2.97 11.77 3.62
CA TYR A 9 -4.24 12.28 3.10
C TYR A 9 -4.55 11.74 1.70
N GLU A 10 -3.58 11.71 0.80
CA GLU A 10 -3.78 11.19 -0.56
C GLU A 10 -4.14 9.70 -0.58
N VAL A 11 -3.55 8.91 0.32
CA VAL A 11 -3.91 7.49 0.51
C VAL A 11 -5.34 7.36 1.01
N LEU A 12 -5.73 8.16 2.00
CA LEU A 12 -7.08 8.13 2.56
C LEU A 12 -8.12 8.55 1.52
N GLU A 13 -7.88 9.62 0.76
CA GLU A 13 -8.77 10.06 -0.32
C GLU A 13 -8.97 8.97 -1.37
N LEU A 14 -7.90 8.29 -1.77
CA LEU A 14 -7.99 7.17 -2.69
C LEU A 14 -8.79 5.99 -2.11
N MET A 15 -8.58 5.66 -0.84
CA MET A 15 -9.33 4.60 -0.15
C MET A 15 -10.82 4.92 -0.03
N PHE A 16 -11.18 6.16 0.30
CA PHE A 16 -12.58 6.58 0.41
C PHE A 16 -13.27 6.71 -0.95
N SER A 17 -12.50 6.88 -2.02
CA SER A 17 -12.99 6.89 -3.40
C SER A 17 -13.21 5.49 -3.98
N ASP A 18 -12.88 4.42 -3.25
CA ASP A 18 -13.04 3.04 -3.73
C ASP A 18 -14.51 2.71 -3.99
N THR A 19 -14.83 2.44 -5.25
CA THR A 19 -16.17 2.05 -5.69
C THR A 19 -16.29 0.56 -5.96
N ILE A 20 -15.20 -0.21 -5.92
CA ILE A 20 -15.19 -1.64 -6.22
C ILE A 20 -15.36 -2.49 -4.95
N LYS A 21 -14.52 -2.27 -3.95
CA LYS A 21 -14.44 -2.99 -2.68
C LYS A 21 -15.02 -2.21 -1.51
N GLY A 22 -15.15 -0.89 -1.61
CA GLY A 22 -15.74 -0.03 -0.57
C GLY A 22 -17.11 -0.50 -0.09
N ARG A 23 -17.32 -0.48 1.23
CA ARG A 23 -18.60 -0.82 1.89
C ARG A 23 -18.94 0.23 2.94
N LEU A 24 -20.22 0.56 3.06
CA LEU A 24 -20.72 1.43 4.12
C LEU A 24 -21.08 0.58 5.35
N SER A 25 -20.49 0.92 6.48
CA SER A 25 -20.86 0.36 7.79
C SER A 25 -22.16 1.01 8.25
N ARG A 26 -23.14 0.18 8.62
CA ARG A 26 -24.42 0.61 9.18
C ARG A 26 -24.41 0.45 10.70
N SER A 27 -25.30 1.18 11.38
CA SER A 27 -25.42 1.15 12.85
C SER A 27 -25.84 -0.22 13.41
N ASP A 28 -26.41 -1.08 12.58
CA ASP A 28 -26.78 -2.47 12.90
C ASP A 28 -25.61 -3.46 12.72
N GLY A 29 -24.42 -2.98 12.34
CA GLY A 29 -23.24 -3.81 12.08
C GLY A 29 -23.17 -4.40 10.67
N ALA A 30 -24.18 -4.18 9.81
CA ALA A 30 -24.15 -4.65 8.44
C ALA A 30 -23.20 -3.80 7.57
N TYR A 31 -22.57 -4.47 6.58
CA TYR A 31 -21.71 -3.82 5.59
C TYR A 31 -22.33 -3.91 4.20
N THR A 32 -22.91 -2.81 3.72
CA THR A 32 -23.59 -2.75 2.42
C THR A 32 -22.71 -2.14 1.35
N ARG A 33 -22.81 -2.65 0.12
CA ARG A 33 -22.16 -2.00 -1.03
C ARG A 33 -22.87 -0.70 -1.34
N ILE A 34 -22.09 0.34 -1.64
CA ILE A 34 -22.60 1.62 -2.13
C ILE A 34 -23.10 1.43 -3.57
N ASP A 35 -24.20 2.09 -3.93
CA ASP A 35 -24.66 2.12 -5.32
C ASP A 35 -23.58 2.73 -6.23
N LYS A 36 -23.28 2.05 -7.33
CA LYS A 36 -22.19 2.36 -8.26
C LYS A 36 -22.68 3.04 -9.54
N ARG A 37 -23.99 3.20 -9.72
CA ARG A 37 -24.56 3.83 -10.93
C ARG A 37 -23.98 5.23 -11.12
N GLY A 38 -23.43 5.49 -12.30
CA GLY A 38 -22.82 6.78 -12.65
C GLY A 38 -21.48 7.08 -11.98
N ARG A 39 -20.91 6.15 -11.19
CA ARG A 39 -19.59 6.31 -10.57
C ARG A 39 -18.51 5.59 -11.37
N ILE A 40 -17.32 6.17 -11.39
CA ILE A 40 -16.15 5.57 -12.02
C ILE A 40 -15.74 4.32 -11.21
N PRO A 41 -15.53 3.16 -11.85
CA PRO A 41 -14.99 1.99 -11.17
C PRO A 41 -13.55 2.25 -10.73
N LEU A 42 -13.30 2.16 -9.43
CA LEU A 42 -11.99 2.40 -8.81
C LEU A 42 -11.74 1.34 -7.73
N ASN A 43 -10.62 0.63 -7.84
CA ASN A 43 -10.11 -0.28 -6.81
C ASN A 43 -8.88 0.38 -6.17
N ALA A 44 -9.03 0.86 -4.93
CA ALA A 44 -7.98 1.60 -4.26
C ALA A 44 -6.74 0.74 -3.98
N GLN A 45 -6.91 -0.56 -3.73
CA GLN A 45 -5.80 -1.46 -3.45
C GLN A 45 -4.87 -1.61 -4.67
N GLU A 46 -5.45 -1.75 -5.87
CA GLU A 46 -4.68 -1.84 -7.11
C GLU A 46 -3.94 -0.53 -7.40
N GLU A 47 -4.60 0.61 -7.23
CA GLU A 47 -3.99 1.93 -7.46
C GLU A 47 -2.86 2.23 -6.45
N LEU A 48 -3.05 1.88 -5.18
CA LEU A 48 -2.01 2.02 -4.16
C LEU A 48 -0.81 1.11 -4.45
N CYS A 49 -1.05 -0.15 -4.84
CA CYS A 49 0.02 -1.06 -5.24
C CYS A 49 0.83 -0.51 -6.42
N LYS A 50 0.17 0.03 -7.46
CA LYS A 50 0.86 0.66 -8.60
C LYS A 50 1.72 1.85 -8.14
N ARG A 51 1.18 2.73 -7.29
CA ARG A 51 1.94 3.87 -6.74
C ARG A 51 3.16 3.42 -5.94
N ALA A 52 3.01 2.39 -5.12
CA ALA A 52 4.11 1.82 -4.34
C ALA A 52 5.22 1.26 -5.24
N LEU A 53 4.87 0.52 -6.29
CA LEU A 53 5.83 -0.02 -7.27
C LEU A 53 6.58 1.09 -8.04
N ILE A 54 5.88 2.16 -8.42
CA ILE A 54 6.51 3.32 -9.07
C ILE A 54 7.48 4.01 -8.10
N ARG A 55 7.10 4.17 -6.83
CA ARG A 55 7.96 4.78 -5.81
C ARG A 55 9.15 3.90 -5.43
N SER A 56 8.99 2.57 -5.44
CA SER A 56 10.11 1.65 -5.18
C SER A 56 11.08 1.60 -6.34
N SER A 57 10.60 1.68 -7.59
CA SER A 57 11.48 1.69 -8.78
C SER A 57 12.26 3.00 -8.94
N SER A 58 11.76 4.12 -8.42
CA SER A 58 12.52 5.38 -8.36
C SER A 58 13.57 5.38 -7.24
N TYR A 59 13.37 4.59 -6.19
CA TYR A 59 14.41 4.22 -5.24
C TYR A 59 15.33 3.18 -5.90
N LYS A 60 16.41 3.64 -6.55
CA LYS A 60 17.52 2.75 -6.89
C LYS A 60 18.06 2.18 -5.59
N GLU A 61 17.70 0.95 -5.25
CA GLU A 61 18.49 0.18 -4.29
C GLU A 61 19.91 0.16 -4.84
N THR A 62 20.85 0.78 -4.11
CA THR A 62 22.24 0.34 -4.22
C THR A 62 22.17 -1.16 -3.98
N GLU A 63 22.46 -2.00 -4.99
CA GLU A 63 22.41 -3.45 -4.90
C GLU A 63 23.18 -3.88 -3.65
N LYS A 64 22.48 -4.07 -2.54
CA LYS A 64 23.07 -4.66 -1.36
C LYS A 64 23.06 -6.14 -1.67
N GLU A 65 24.24 -6.69 -1.90
CA GLU A 65 24.42 -8.13 -1.93
C GLU A 65 23.75 -8.74 -0.70
N ILE A 66 22.60 -9.37 -0.90
CA ILE A 66 21.87 -10.13 0.12
C ILE A 66 22.58 -11.48 0.32
N VAL A 67 23.90 -11.45 0.46
CA VAL A 67 24.71 -12.64 0.62
C VAL A 67 24.76 -12.95 2.11
N PHE A 68 24.12 -14.05 2.49
CA PHE A 68 24.27 -14.62 3.82
C PHE A 68 25.73 -15.02 4.05
N ARG A 69 26.40 -14.37 5.00
CA ARG A 69 27.76 -14.71 5.42
C ARG A 69 27.70 -15.49 6.74
N PRO A 70 27.78 -16.83 6.70
CA PRO A 70 27.81 -17.64 7.91
C PRO A 70 29.08 -17.32 8.72
N LYS A 71 28.93 -17.11 10.03
CA LYS A 71 30.07 -17.05 10.94
C LYS A 71 30.62 -18.45 11.16
N VAL A 72 31.77 -18.75 10.55
CA VAL A 72 32.56 -19.94 10.89
C VAL A 72 33.25 -19.67 12.22
N LYS A 73 33.18 -20.62 13.17
CA LYS A 73 34.02 -20.59 14.37
C LYS A 73 35.41 -21.02 13.94
N GLU A 74 36.39 -20.12 14.04
CA GLU A 74 37.80 -20.49 14.00
C GLU A 74 38.07 -21.31 15.27
N PHE A 75 38.40 -22.59 15.08
CA PHE A 75 38.99 -23.40 16.11
C PHE A 75 40.50 -23.25 15.95
N ASP A 76 41.13 -22.58 16.90
CA ASP A 76 42.58 -22.57 17.04
C ASP A 76 43.04 -24.01 17.29
N ILE A 77 43.81 -24.58 16.35
CA ILE A 77 44.55 -25.85 16.50
C ILE A 77 45.94 -25.52 17.02
#